data_AF-A0A1Z4V902-F1
#
_entry.id   AF-A0A1Z4V902-F1
#
_cell.length_a   1.000
_cell.length_b   1.000
_cell.length_c   1.000
_cell.angle_alpha   90.00
_cell.angle_beta   90.00
_cell.angle_gamma   90.00
#
_symmetry.space_group_name_H-M   'P 1'
#
loop_
_entity.id
_entity.type
_entity.pdbx_description
1 polymer ?
#
loop_
_entity_poly.entity_id
_entity_poly.type
_entity_poly.pdbx_seq_one_letter_code
_entity_poly.pdbx_strand_id
1 'polypeptide(L)' 'MSSMDVTQQVCKIRWKIEEFHREIKQLTGIESCQCRKGRLQRNHIACAMLVWLRLKNLAYCGGIKKLENL' A
#
# COMPACT_ATOMS: atom_id res chain seq x y z
N MET A 1 3.51 30.32 0.11
CA MET A 1 3.58 29.00 0.77
C MET A 1 4.88 28.95 1.54
N SER A 2 4.85 28.74 2.86
CA SER A 2 6.06 28.74 3.70
C SER A 2 6.90 27.49 3.43
N SER A 3 8.22 27.58 3.58
CA SER A 3 9.15 26.43 3.47
C SER A 3 8.74 25.26 4.39
N MET A 4 8.13 25.58 5.54
CA MET A 4 7.60 24.61 6.49
C MET A 4 6.40 23.82 5.92
N ASP A 5 5.51 24.48 5.19
CA ASP A 5 4.34 23.83 4.57
C ASP A 5 4.79 22.78 3.55
N VAL A 6 5.77 23.14 2.71
CA VAL A 6 6.34 22.23 1.71
C VAL A 6 6.96 21.00 2.38
N THR A 7 7.73 21.20 3.45
CA THR A 7 8.36 20.12 4.22
C THR A 7 7.31 19.18 4.81
N GLN A 8 6.22 19.72 5.38
CA GLN A 8 5.14 18.90 5.92
C GLN A 8 4.44 18.06 4.85
N GLN A 9 4.21 18.61 3.65
CA GLN A 9 3.58 17.85 2.55
C GLN A 9 4.45 16.68 2.09
N VAL A 10 5.76 16.90 1.92
CA VAL A 10 6.70 15.84 1.53
C VAL A 10 6.73 14.72 2.58
N CYS A 11 6.77 15.07 3.88
CA CYS A 11 6.73 14.10 4.96
C CYS A 11 5.44 13.26 4.97
N LYS A 12 4.29 13.87 4.70
CA LYS A 12 2.99 13.16 4.59
C LYS A 12 2.99 12.14 3.46
N ILE A 13 3.51 12.51 2.29
CA ILE A 13 3.61 11.61 1.14
C ILE A 13 4.56 10.44 1.46
N ARG A 14 5.73 10.72 2.05
CA ARG A 14 6.69 9.68 2.43
C ARG A 14 6.08 8.65 3.37
N TRP A 15 5.36 9.11 4.40
CA TRP A 15 4.66 8.24 5.32
C TRP A 15 3.61 7.35 4.64
N LYS A 16 2.90 7.88 3.63
CA LYS A 16 1.92 7.08 2.88
C LYS A 16 2.57 6.01 2.00
N ILE A 17 3.76 6.27 1.46
CA ILE A 17 4.55 5.26 0.74
C ILE A 17 5.01 4.15 1.69
N GLU A 18 5.48 4.52 2.89
CA GLU A 18 5.89 3.55 3.91
C GLU A 18 4.73 2.70 4.41
N GLU A 19 3.56 3.31 4.63
CA GLU A 19 2.30 2.61 4.96
C GLU A 19 1.94 1.60 3.87
N PHE A 20 1.95 2.01 2.59
CA PHE A 20 1.70 1.12 1.46
C PHE A 20 2.66 -0.08 1.45
N HIS A 21 3.97 0.16 1.55
CA HIS A 21 4.96 -0.92 1.54
C HIS A 21 4.79 -1.88 2.73
N ARG A 22 4.46 -1.37 3.91
CA ARG A 22 4.20 -2.21 5.08
C ARG A 22 2.98 -3.10 4.87
N GLU A 23 1.86 -2.51 4.45
CA GLU A 23 0.61 -3.23 4.26
C GLU A 23 0.70 -4.28 3.14
N ILE A 24 1.27 -3.93 1.98
CA ILE A 24 1.36 -4.87 0.86
C ILE A 24 2.21 -6.09 1.22
N LYS A 25 3.30 -5.92 1.98
CA LYS A 25 4.13 -7.03 2.45
C LYS A 25 3.37 -7.94 3.42
N GLN A 26 2.77 -7.35 4.44
CA GLN A 26 2.10 -8.08 5.52
C GLN A 26 0.83 -8.80 5.05
N LEU A 27 0.02 -8.16 4.21
CA LEU A 27 -1.29 -8.66 3.84
C LEU A 27 -1.28 -9.61 2.64
N THR A 28 -0.26 -9.52 1.77
CA THR A 28 -0.28 -10.24 0.48
C THR A 28 0.90 -11.18 0.27
N GLY A 29 1.94 -11.13 1.10
CA GLY A 29 3.12 -11.99 0.93
C GLY A 29 3.87 -11.72 -0.38
N ILE A 30 3.90 -10.47 -0.85
CA ILE A 30 4.54 -10.07 -2.12
C ILE A 30 6.03 -10.50 -2.20
N GLU A 31 6.72 -10.58 -1.06
CA GLU A 31 8.13 -10.96 -0.95
C GLU A 31 8.35 -12.48 -0.85
N SER A 32 7.27 -13.28 -0.75
CA SER A 32 7.35 -14.72 -0.49
C SER A 32 7.36 -15.58 -1.76
N CYS A 33 7.43 -14.99 -2.95
CA CYS A 33 7.42 -15.72 -4.21
C CYS A 33 8.71 -16.54 -4.40
N GLN A 34 8.58 -17.87 -4.46
CA GLN A 34 9.71 -18.79 -4.69
C GLN A 34 9.96 -19.10 -6.18
N CYS A 35 9.19 -18.49 -7.09
CA CYS A 35 9.34 -18.72 -8.52
C CYS A 35 10.68 -18.18 -9.03
N ARG A 36 11.37 -18.95 -9.88
CA ARG A 36 12.65 -18.56 -10.49
C ARG A 36 12.51 -17.82 -11.82
N LYS A 37 11.37 -17.96 -12.50
CA LYS A 37 11.09 -17.30 -13.77
C LYS A 37 10.61 -15.86 -13.53
N GLY A 38 11.27 -14.87 -14.12
CA GLY A 38 10.91 -13.46 -13.96
C GLY A 38 9.48 -13.11 -14.35
N ARG A 39 8.90 -13.79 -15.35
CA ARG A 39 7.47 -13.60 -15.70
C ARG A 39 6.53 -14.00 -14.55
N LEU A 40 6.82 -15.11 -13.87
CA LEU A 40 6.00 -15.57 -12.75
C LEU A 40 6.13 -14.64 -11.54
N GLN A 41 7.34 -14.14 -11.27
CA GLN A 41 7.58 -13.14 -10.23
C GLN A 41 6.79 -11.85 -10.49
N ARG A 42 6.82 -11.33 -11.72
CA ARG A 42 6.04 -10.14 -12.10
C ARG A 42 4.54 -10.37 -11.99
N ASN A 43 4.05 -11.54 -12.40
CA ASN A 43 2.64 -11.89 -12.22
C ASN A 43 2.24 -11.97 -10.74
N HIS A 44 3.10 -12.52 -9.87
CA HIS A 44 2.88 -12.55 -8.42
C HIS A 44 2.80 -11.14 -7.84
N ILE A 45 3.73 -10.26 -8.22
CA ILE A 45 3.73 -8.85 -7.83
C ILE A 45 2.43 -8.16 -8.25
N ALA A 46 2.01 -8.34 -9.50
CA ALA A 46 0.77 -7.75 -10.00
C ALA A 46 -0.46 -8.28 -9.25
N CYS A 47 -0.53 -9.58 -8.98
CA CYS A 47 -1.61 -10.18 -8.20
C CYS A 47 -1.67 -9.61 -6.77
N ALA A 48 -0.52 -9.53 -6.08
CA ALA A 48 -0.41 -8.93 -4.76
C ALA A 48 -0.92 -7.47 -4.73
N MET A 49 -0.54 -6.65 -5.74
CA MET A 49 -1.04 -5.28 -5.86
C MET A 49 -2.56 -5.21 -6.06
N LEU A 50 -3.13 -6.07 -6.91
CA LEU A 50 -4.58 -6.14 -7.15
C LEU A 50 -5.35 -6.55 -5.90
N VAL A 51 -4.85 -7.55 -5.16
CA VAL A 51 -5.44 -7.99 -3.90
C VAL A 51 -5.39 -6.87 -2.86
N TRP A 52 -4.25 -6.21 -2.69
CA TRP A 52 -4.12 -5.08 -1.77
C TRP A 52 -5.12 -3.96 -2.10
N LEU A 53 -5.25 -3.58 -3.39
CA LEU A 53 -6.22 -2.57 -3.82
C LEU A 53 -7.66 -2.99 -3.50
N ARG A 54 -8.02 -4.25 -3.71
CA ARG A 54 -9.35 -4.78 -3.35
C ARG A 54 -9.59 -4.70 -1.84
N LEU A 55 -8.61 -5.07 -1.03
CA LEU A 55 -8.69 -4.97 0.43
C LEU A 55 -8.86 -3.52 0.90
N LYS A 56 -8.11 -2.57 0.33
CA LYS A 56 -8.29 -1.14 0.63
C LYS A 56 -9.70 -0.69 0.26
N ASN A 57 -10.17 -1.01 -0.95
CA ASN A 57 -11.53 -0.66 -1.38
C ASN A 57 -12.59 -1.22 -0.44
N LEU A 58 -12.44 -2.48 0.00
CA LEU A 58 -13.34 -3.07 0.98
C LEU A 58 -13.29 -2.35 2.33
N ALA A 59 -12.12 -1.95 2.81
CA ALA A 59 -11.98 -1.18 4.05
C ALA A 59 -12.61 0.22 3.95
N TYR A 60 -12.53 0.86 2.78
CA TYR A 60 -13.19 2.14 2.50
C TYR A 60 -14.71 2.01 2.38
N CYS A 61 -15.20 1.06 1.58
CA CYS A 61 -16.63 0.83 1.37
C CYS A 61 -17.33 0.23 2.60
N GLY A 62 -16.65 -0.67 3.32
CA GLY A 62 -17.14 -1.35 4.52
C GLY A 62 -17.08 -0.53 5.79
N GLY A 63 -16.70 0.75 5.71
CA GLY A 63 -16.81 1.70 6.84
C GLY A 63 -15.69 1.62 7.89
N ILE A 64 -14.67 0.77 7.73
CA ILE A 64 -13.57 0.67 8.71
C ILE A 64 -12.78 1.99 8.76
N LYS A 65 -12.64 2.71 7.63
CA LYS A 65 -12.03 4.06 7.62
C LYS A 65 -12.96 5.21 8.06
N LYS A 66 -14.24 4.95 8.34
CA LYS A 66 -15.08 5.96 9.00
C LYS A 66 -14.67 6.16 10.45
N LEU A 67 -13.96 5.20 11.06
CA LEU A 67 -13.52 5.24 12.45
C LEU A 67 -12.13 5.86 12.68
N GLU A 68 -11.33 6.11 11.63
CA GLU A 68 -10.01 6.77 11.75
C GLU A 68 -10.05 8.28 11.42
N ASN A 69 -11.23 8.85 11.17
CA ASN A 69 -11.44 10.29 11.01
C ASN A 69 -12.42 10.86 12.07
N LEU A 70 -12.49 10.20 13.24
CA LEU A 70 -13.05 10.74 14.48
C LEU A 70 -11.92 10.90 15.50
#